data_AF-A0A923YTY8-F1
#
_entry.id   AF-A0A923YTY8-F1
#
_cell.length_a   1.000
_cell.length_b   1.000
_cell.length_c   1.000
_cell.angle_alpha   90.00
_cell.angle_beta   90.00
_cell.angle_gamma   90.00
#
_symmetry.space_group_name_H-M   'P 1'
#
loop_
_entity.id
_entity.type
_entity.pdbx_description
1 polymer ?
#
loop_
_entity_poly.entity_id
_entity_poly.type
_entity_poly.pdbx_seq_one_letter_code
_entity_poly.pdbx_strand_id
1 'polypeptide(L)'
;MNIIRTVVWVTITAFLVAFVAMNWGKAPVNFWPIENGYLHFDWPVGFIALVFFALGLLPMWLLHRALNWRLTRKINTLESSLAQAVGFPTQASSIPAT
;
A
#
# COMPACT_ATOMS: atom_id res chain seq x y z
N MET A 1 11.88 -14.73 2.42
CA MET A 1 11.55 -13.42 3.01
C MET A 1 12.86 -12.76 3.38
N ASN A 2 13.27 -11.71 2.64
CA ASN A 2 14.61 -11.17 2.74
C ASN A 2 14.81 -10.46 4.09
N ILE A 3 15.86 -10.83 4.83
CA ILE A 3 16.20 -10.30 6.16
C ILE A 3 16.16 -8.75 6.18
N ILE A 4 16.57 -8.14 5.07
CA ILE A 4 16.57 -6.69 4.83
C ILE A 4 15.17 -6.09 5.00
N ARG A 5 14.15 -6.72 4.43
CA ARG A 5 12.76 -6.25 4.54
C ARG A 5 12.30 -6.28 5.99
N THR A 6 12.64 -7.32 6.75
CA THR A 6 12.28 -7.43 8.16
C THR A 6 12.98 -6.36 8.98
N VAL A 7 14.29 -6.16 8.79
CA VAL A 7 15.07 -5.14 9.50
C VAL A 7 14.49 -3.73 9.24
N VAL A 8 14.18 -3.40 7.99
CA VAL A 8 13.58 -2.10 7.65
C VAL A 8 12.25 -1.89 8.37
N TRP A 9 11.35 -2.89 8.37
CA TRP A 9 10.06 -2.77 9.05
C TRP A 9 10.21 -2.64 10.57
N VAL A 10 11.09 -3.43 11.19
CA VAL A 10 11.37 -3.34 12.63
C VAL A 10 11.88 -1.96 13.00
N THR A 11 12.83 -1.42 12.24
CA THR A 11 13.37 -0.07 12.46
C THR A 11 12.28 0.99 12.34
N ILE A 12 11.46 0.96 11.28
CA ILE A 12 10.35 1.91 11.10
C ILE A 12 9.38 1.82 12.29
N THR A 13 8.98 0.62 12.70
CA THR A 13 8.06 0.42 13.83
C THR A 13 8.65 0.94 15.14
N ALA A 14 9.93 0.69 15.41
CA ALA A 14 10.61 1.19 16.61
C ALA A 14 10.62 2.73 16.65
N PHE A 15 10.92 3.40 15.54
CA PHE A 15 10.85 4.86 15.42
C PHE A 15 9.43 5.38 15.67
N LEU A 16 8.42 4.73 15.11
CA LEU A 16 7.02 5.12 15.24
C LEU A 16 6.55 5.04 16.69
N VAL A 17 6.87 3.94 17.38
CA VAL A 17 6.54 3.75 18.81
C VAL A 17 7.26 4.79 19.68
N ALA A 18 8.57 4.99 19.46
CA ALA A 18 9.33 5.99 20.20
C ALA A 18 8.76 7.39 20.00
N PHE A 19 8.43 7.77 18.76
CA PHE A 19 7.82 9.05 18.45
C PHE A 19 6.48 9.25 19.16
N VAL A 20 5.60 8.26 19.17
CA VAL A 20 4.31 8.34 19.87
C VAL A 20 4.53 8.47 21.37
N ALA A 21 5.43 7.68 21.96
CA ALA A 21 5.72 7.72 23.39
C ALA A 21 6.30 9.08 23.83
N MET A 22 7.22 9.65 23.04
CA MET A 22 7.81 10.97 23.29
C MET A 22 6.79 12.10 23.15
N ASN A 23 5.78 11.94 22.29
CA ASN A 23 4.76 12.94 22.01
C ASN A 23 3.41 12.60 22.67
N TRP A 24 3.42 11.97 23.85
CA TRP A 24 2.19 11.63 24.59
C TRP A 24 1.50 12.85 25.23
N GLY A 25 2.07 14.05 25.08
CA GLY A 25 1.46 15.29 25.53
C GLY A 25 0.07 15.48 24.95
N LYS A 26 -0.91 15.78 25.80
CA LYS A 26 -2.28 16.09 25.38
C LYS A 26 -2.31 17.52 24.84
N ALA A 27 -2.77 17.68 23.60
CA ALA A 27 -3.03 18.99 23.02
C ALA A 27 -4.54 19.19 22.87
N PRO A 28 -5.08 20.33 23.34
CA PRO A 28 -6.49 20.65 23.15
C PRO A 28 -6.74 20.97 21.69
N VAL A 29 -7.67 20.23 21.06
CA VAL A 29 -8.13 20.50 19.70
C VAL A 29 -9.54 21.07 19.75
N ASN A 30 -9.73 22.25 19.13
CA ASN A 30 -11.02 22.92 19.03
C ASN A 30 -11.79 22.34 17.83
N PHE A 31 -12.83 21.54 18.09
CA PHE A 31 -13.61 20.92 17.01
C PHE A 31 -14.74 21.80 16.52
N TRP A 32 -15.51 22.40 17.44
CA TRP A 32 -16.71 23.14 17.08
C TRP A 32 -17.05 24.23 18.10
N PRO A 33 -17.43 25.44 17.66
CA PRO A 33 -17.93 26.48 18.57
C PRO A 33 -19.32 26.11 19.11
N ILE A 34 -19.48 26.21 20.43
CA ILE A 34 -20.74 26.04 21.14
C ILE A 34 -21.08 27.33 21.90
N GLU A 35 -22.34 27.50 22.31
CA GLU A 35 -22.85 28.73 22.92
C GLU A 35 -22.02 29.20 24.14
N ASN A 36 -21.37 28.26 24.83
CA ASN A 36 -20.54 28.51 26.01
C ASN A 36 -19.03 28.28 25.80
N GLY A 37 -18.53 28.25 24.54
CA GLY A 37 -17.10 28.09 24.26
C GLY A 37 -16.81 27.23 23.03
N TYR A 38 -15.82 26.33 23.13
CA TYR A 38 -15.54 25.36 22.08
C TYR A 38 -15.62 23.95 22.64
N LEU A 39 -16.04 23.00 21.81
CA LEU A 39 -15.87 21.60 22.10
C LEU A 39 -14.37 21.27 21.96
N HIS A 40 -13.69 21.15 23.08
CA HIS A 40 -12.28 20.76 23.17
C HIS A 40 -12.17 19.25 23.29
N PHE A 41 -11.27 18.64 22.55
CA PHE A 41 -10.84 17.27 22.82
C PHE A 41 -9.33 17.23 23.00
N ASP A 42 -8.91 16.70 24.14
CA ASP A 42 -7.51 16.53 24.49
C ASP A 42 -6.99 15.21 23.91
N TRP A 43 -6.40 15.28 22.71
CA TRP A 43 -5.78 14.12 22.06
C TRP A 43 -4.26 14.12 22.27
N PRO A 44 -3.60 12.96 22.43
CA PRO A 44 -2.15 12.88 22.46
C PRO A 44 -1.55 13.27 21.10
N VAL A 45 -0.65 14.24 21.06
CA VAL A 45 -0.05 14.77 19.82
C VAL A 45 0.54 13.66 18.93
N GLY A 46 1.20 12.68 19.56
CA GLY A 46 1.77 11.53 18.87
C GLY A 46 0.73 10.71 18.11
N PHE A 47 -0.49 10.60 18.62
CA PHE A 47 -1.57 9.88 17.94
C PHE A 47 -2.05 10.62 16.69
N ILE A 48 -2.28 11.93 16.78
CA ILE A 48 -2.68 12.75 15.61
C ILE A 48 -1.63 12.61 14.50
N ALA A 49 -0.35 12.78 14.85
CA ALA A 49 0.74 12.69 13.90
C ALA A 49 0.84 11.30 13.26
N LEU A 50 0.59 10.22 14.01
CA LEU A 50 0.52 8.86 13.48
C LEU A 50 -0.63 8.69 12.48
N VAL A 51 -1.81 9.25 12.76
CA VAL A 51 -2.96 9.20 11.85
C VAL A 51 -2.66 9.93 10.56
N PHE A 52 -2.09 11.14 10.61
CA PHE A 52 -1.72 11.87 9.40
C PHE A 52 -0.61 11.18 8.62
N PHE A 53 0.38 10.59 9.31
CA PHE A 53 1.40 9.76 8.67
C PHE A 53 0.77 8.56 7.94
N ALA A 54 -0.15 7.86 8.58
CA ALA A 54 -0.87 6.74 7.98
C ALA A 54 -1.74 7.19 6.80
N LEU A 55 -2.41 8.35 6.90
CA LEU A 55 -3.19 8.92 5.81
C LEU A 55 -2.33 9.31 4.60
N GLY A 56 -1.09 9.73 4.79
CA GLY A 56 -0.16 9.96 3.68
C GLY A 56 0.41 8.66 3.10
N LEU A 57 0.74 7.69 3.96
CA LEU A 57 1.44 6.46 3.57
C LEU A 57 0.50 5.41 2.97
N LEU A 58 -0.65 5.16 3.59
CA LEU A 58 -1.56 4.07 3.24
C LEU A 58 -2.11 4.18 1.80
N PRO A 59 -2.57 5.36 1.33
CA PRO A 59 -3.09 5.48 -0.04
C PRO A 59 -2.00 5.19 -1.07
N MET A 60 -0.80 5.75 -0.88
CA MET A 60 0.34 5.55 -1.77
C MET A 60 0.78 4.07 -1.80
N TRP A 61 0.85 3.45 -0.61
CA TRP A 61 1.21 2.05 -0.46
C TRP A 61 0.18 1.12 -1.14
N LEU A 62 -1.11 1.38 -0.94
CA LEU A 62 -2.18 0.60 -1.55
C LEU A 62 -2.16 0.73 -3.08
N LEU A 63 -1.97 1.94 -3.60
CA LEU A 63 -1.85 2.18 -5.03
C LEU A 63 -0.66 1.39 -5.62
N HIS A 64 0.52 1.49 -5.01
CA HIS A 64 1.70 0.75 -5.45
C HIS A 64 1.47 -0.77 -5.41
N ARG A 65 0.82 -1.28 -4.36
CA ARG A 65 0.47 -2.69 -4.23
C ARG A 65 -0.51 -3.14 -5.33
N ALA A 66 -1.53 -2.34 -5.62
CA ALA A 66 -2.53 -2.63 -6.65
C ALA A 66 -1.93 -2.60 -8.06
N LEU A 67 -1.07 -1.61 -8.35
CA LEU A 67 -0.38 -1.50 -9.63
C LEU A 67 0.55 -2.69 -9.86
N ASN A 68 1.39 -3.05 -8.88
CA ASN A 68 2.27 -4.22 -9.00
C ASN A 68 1.46 -5.49 -9.25
N TRP A 69 0.36 -5.70 -8.52
CA TRP A 69 -0.51 -6.85 -8.72
C TRP A 69 -1.11 -6.89 -10.13
N ARG A 70 -1.61 -5.76 -10.62
CA ARG A 70 -2.19 -5.65 -11.97
C ARG A 70 -1.14 -5.89 -13.05
N LEU A 71 0.06 -5.33 -12.91
CA LEU A 71 1.15 -5.46 -13.87
C LEU A 71 1.66 -6.90 -13.94
N THR A 72 1.90 -7.54 -12.79
CA THR A 72 2.31 -8.95 -12.75
C THR A 72 1.27 -9.86 -13.41
N ARG A 73 -0.04 -9.64 -13.17
CA ARG A 73 -1.09 -10.41 -13.86
C ARG A 73 -1.04 -10.24 -15.38
N LYS A 74 -0.91 -8.99 -15.85
CA LYS A 74 -0.82 -8.69 -17.29
C LYS A 74 0.38 -9.39 -17.93
N ILE A 75 1.55 -9.32 -17.29
CA ILE A 75 2.77 -9.97 -17.76
C ILE A 75 2.54 -11.47 -17.89
N ASN A 76 2.03 -12.12 -16.85
CA ASN A 76 1.76 -13.57 -16.87
C ASN A 76 0.77 -13.97 -17.98
N THR A 77 -0.26 -13.16 -18.22
CA THR A 77 -1.20 -13.39 -19.32
C THR A 77 -0.52 -13.26 -20.68
N LEU A 78 0.30 -12.22 -20.90
CA LEU A 78 1.04 -12.01 -22.14
C LEU A 78 2.05 -13.14 -22.40
N GLU A 79 2.78 -13.57 -21.37
CA GLU A 79 3.71 -14.70 -21.44
C GLU A 79 2.98 -16.00 -21.79
N SER A 80 1.81 -16.25 -21.18
CA SER A 80 1.01 -17.44 -21.46
C SER A 80 0.42 -17.45 -22.87
N SER A 81 0.00 -16.29 -23.38
CA SER A 81 -0.47 -16.15 -24.77
C SER A 81 0.67 -16.30 -25.78
N LEU A 82 1.86 -15.76 -25.47
CA LEU A 82 3.05 -15.92 -26.30
C LEU A 82 3.51 -17.39 -26.34
N ALA A 83 3.54 -18.06 -25.18
CA ALA A 83 3.87 -19.47 -25.09
C ALA A 83 2.90 -20.34 -25.92
N GLN A 84 1.60 -20.04 -25.88
CA GLN A 84 0.62 -20.70 -26.75
C GLN A 84 0.89 -20.42 -28.23
N ALA A 85 1.10 -19.16 -28.63
CA ALA A 85 1.36 -18.80 -30.02
C ALA A 85 2.62 -19.46 -30.61
N VAL A 86 3.68 -19.60 -29.81
CA VAL A 86 4.92 -20.31 -30.21
C VAL A 86 4.76 -21.83 -30.16
N GLY A 87 3.90 -22.35 -29.28
CA GLY A 87 3.65 -23.78 -29.09
C GLY A 87 2.69 -24.43 -30.08
N PHE A 88 2.01 -23.66 -30.95
CA PHE A 88 1.28 -24.23 -32.08
C PHE A 88 2.25 -24.48 -33.26
N PRO A 89 2.64 -25.74 -33.57
CA PRO A 89 3.14 -26.02 -34.90
C PRO A 89 2.02 -25.65 -35.88
N THR A 90 2.35 -24.85 -36.89
CA THR A 90 1.52 -24.64 -38.07
C THR A 90 1.10 -26.01 -38.58
N GLN A 91 -0.13 -26.43 -38.28
CA GLN A 91 -0.73 -27.58 -38.94
C GLN A 91 -0.85 -27.15 -40.40
N ALA A 92 0.17 -27.51 -41.19
CA ALA A 92 0.17 -27.36 -42.62
C ALA A 92 -1.11 -28.03 -43.11
N SER A 93 -2.02 -27.20 -43.63
CA SER A 93 -3.23 -27.61 -44.30
C SER A 93 -2.86 -28.65 -45.36
N SER A 94 -3.07 -29.94 -45.05
CA SER A 94 -3.03 -31.00 -46.05
C SER A 94 -4.25 -30.80 -46.94
N ILE A 95 -4.06 -30.05 -48.01
CA ILE A 95 -4.99 -29.96 -49.14
C ILE A 95 -5.18 -31.39 -49.65
N PRO A 96 -6.40 -31.96 -49.62
CA PRO A 96 -6.59 -33.29 -50.18
C PRO A 96 -6.42 -33.18 -51.68
N ALA A 97 -5.39 -33.84 -52.20
CA ALA A 97 -5.26 -34.07 -53.63
C ALA A 97 -6.43 -34.97 -54.08
N THR A 98 -7.04 -34.52 -55.17
CA THR A 98 -8.15 -35.09 -55.95
C THR A 98 -8.18 -36.61 -56.03
#